data_AF-A0A7S4P229-F1
#
_entry.id   AF-A0A7S4P229-F1
#
_cell.length_a   1.000
_cell.length_b   1.000
_cell.length_c   1.000
_cell.angle_alpha   90.00
_cell.angle_beta   90.00
_cell.angle_gamma   90.00
#
_symmetry.space_group_name_H-M   'P 1'
#
loop_
_entity.id
_entity.type
_entity.pdbx_description
1 polymer ?
#
loop_
_entity_poly.entity_id
_entity_poly.type
_entity_poly.pdbx_seq_one_letter_code
_entity_poly.pdbx_strand_id
1 'polypeptide(L)'
;MEKSEMKAYKAFGYYMLGVCYKMLGRDEEEVVKAMKSVAPYARDNQAYDKYGLRKAKQYLKSKKGFHPFELQWLPAYNLLESQEYERCDGYLDKCRDILNEKDNYPSRQLRTDHEAMYYYVRGASAKLRGDWESAKKFLPKCIGMKGQVSKDESFVVAFALIAYADACLALLPGDNPKELIKEASSSIDRAKDMKDYDFDNVVSHRTRRSEHTLAVAERLYK
;
A
#
# COMPACT_ATOMS: atom_id res chain seq x y z
N MET A 1 -17.71 25.02 -26.93
CA MET A 1 -17.24 24.42 -25.66
C MET A 1 -16.69 23.05 -25.96
N GLU A 2 -15.37 22.95 -26.17
CA GLU A 2 -14.73 21.63 -26.16
C GLU A 2 -14.96 21.02 -24.78
N LYS A 3 -15.60 19.84 -24.73
CA LYS A 3 -15.66 19.05 -23.51
C LYS A 3 -14.21 18.72 -23.16
N SER A 4 -13.67 19.41 -22.17
CA SER A 4 -12.45 18.99 -21.47
C SER A 4 -12.77 17.62 -20.86
N GLU A 5 -12.52 16.56 -21.62
CA GLU A 5 -12.58 15.21 -21.08
C GLU A 5 -11.43 15.10 -20.08
N MET A 6 -11.77 15.19 -18.81
CA MET A 6 -10.84 14.88 -17.73
C MET A 6 -10.38 13.43 -17.92
N LYS A 7 -9.20 13.26 -18.52
CA LYS A 7 -8.51 11.97 -18.64
C LYS A 7 -7.92 11.50 -17.30
N ALA A 8 -7.97 12.36 -16.27
CA ALA A 8 -7.45 12.06 -14.96
C ALA A 8 -8.15 10.84 -14.35
N TYR A 9 -7.34 9.93 -13.80
CA TYR A 9 -7.78 8.72 -13.08
C TYR A 9 -8.57 7.68 -13.89
N LYS A 10 -8.80 7.88 -15.19
CA LYS A 10 -9.54 6.91 -16.02
C LYS A 10 -8.86 5.53 -16.04
N ALA A 11 -7.53 5.48 -16.17
CA ALA A 11 -6.80 4.21 -16.20
C ALA A 11 -6.97 3.41 -14.90
N PHE A 12 -6.70 4.04 -13.75
CA PHE A 12 -6.92 3.41 -12.46
C PHE A 12 -8.41 3.06 -12.22
N GLY A 13 -9.33 3.91 -12.66
CA GLY A 13 -10.78 3.65 -12.61
C GLY A 13 -11.20 2.40 -13.38
N TYR A 14 -10.69 2.19 -14.60
CA TYR A 14 -10.96 0.96 -15.36
C TYR A 14 -10.37 -0.29 -14.71
N TYR A 15 -9.18 -0.17 -14.12
CA TYR A 15 -8.59 -1.26 -13.35
C TYR A 15 -9.49 -1.64 -12.17
N MET A 16 -9.93 -0.66 -11.37
CA MET A 16 -10.86 -0.88 -10.26
C MET A 16 -12.22 -1.43 -10.72
N LEU A 17 -12.73 -0.96 -11.86
CA LEU A 17 -13.97 -1.49 -12.45
C LEU A 17 -13.83 -2.97 -12.78
N GLY A 18 -12.71 -3.38 -13.36
CA GLY A 18 -12.44 -4.79 -13.65
C GLY A 18 -12.35 -5.65 -12.38
N VAL A 19 -11.75 -5.13 -11.31
CA VAL A 19 -11.75 -5.79 -9.99
C VAL A 19 -13.19 -5.96 -9.48
N CYS A 20 -14.01 -4.90 -9.53
CA CYS A 20 -15.41 -4.93 -9.10
C CYS A 20 -16.23 -5.96 -9.90
N TYR A 21 -16.09 -5.99 -11.23
CA TYR A 21 -16.75 -7.00 -12.06
C TYR A 21 -16.38 -8.42 -11.65
N LYS A 22 -15.09 -8.67 -11.36
CA LYS A 22 -14.66 -9.99 -10.88
C LYS A 22 -15.31 -10.35 -9.54
N MET A 23 -15.32 -9.42 -8.59
CA MET A 23 -15.90 -9.64 -7.26
C MET A 23 -17.42 -9.84 -7.28
N LEU A 24 -18.12 -9.23 -8.25
CA LEU A 24 -19.57 -9.37 -8.44
C LEU A 24 -19.96 -10.62 -9.24
N GLY A 25 -18.99 -11.46 -9.65
CA GLY A 25 -19.25 -12.64 -10.46
C GLY A 25 -19.79 -12.32 -11.86
N ARG A 26 -19.44 -11.15 -12.40
CA ARG A 26 -19.76 -10.77 -13.78
C ARG A 26 -18.98 -11.64 -14.77
N ASP A 27 -19.41 -11.60 -16.02
CA ASP A 27 -18.77 -12.36 -17.10
C ASP A 27 -17.28 -11.95 -17.20
N GLU A 28 -16.42 -12.95 -17.41
CA GLU A 28 -14.99 -12.77 -17.64
C GLU A 28 -14.73 -11.84 -18.84
N GLU A 29 -15.60 -11.84 -19.85
CA GLU A 29 -15.52 -10.91 -20.98
C GLU A 29 -15.67 -9.43 -20.54
N GLU A 30 -16.55 -9.15 -19.57
CA GLU A 30 -16.71 -7.80 -19.02
C GLU A 30 -15.46 -7.37 -18.24
N VAL A 31 -14.87 -8.29 -17.45
CA VAL A 31 -13.62 -8.05 -16.73
C VAL A 31 -12.48 -7.76 -17.71
N VAL A 32 -12.30 -8.61 -18.72
CA VAL A 32 -11.26 -8.44 -19.75
C VAL A 32 -11.44 -7.14 -20.51
N LYS A 33 -12.68 -6.76 -20.85
CA LYS A 33 -12.97 -5.48 -21.51
C LYS A 33 -12.55 -4.29 -20.65
N ALA A 34 -12.83 -4.33 -19.34
CA ALA A 34 -12.37 -3.30 -18.41
C ALA A 34 -10.84 -3.25 -18.35
N MET A 35 -10.15 -4.39 -18.22
CA MET A 35 -8.69 -4.44 -18.17
C MET A 35 -8.02 -3.92 -19.44
N LYS A 36 -8.55 -4.26 -20.62
CA LYS A 36 -8.04 -3.73 -21.90
C LYS A 36 -8.22 -2.22 -22.02
N SER A 37 -9.23 -1.66 -21.34
CA SER A 37 -9.50 -0.22 -21.36
C SER A 37 -8.51 0.58 -20.52
N VAL A 38 -7.65 -0.04 -19.71
CA VAL A 38 -6.67 0.68 -18.87
C VAL A 38 -5.58 1.35 -19.72
N ALA A 39 -5.00 0.62 -20.68
CA ALA A 39 -3.82 1.09 -21.42
C ALA A 39 -4.02 2.39 -22.22
N PRO A 40 -5.14 2.62 -22.92
CA PRO A 40 -5.37 3.87 -23.66
C PRO A 40 -5.41 5.14 -22.80
N TYR A 41 -5.65 5.02 -21.49
CA TYR A 41 -5.75 6.17 -20.57
C TYR A 41 -4.56 6.29 -19.61
N ALA A 42 -3.61 5.34 -19.65
CA ALA A 42 -2.51 5.32 -18.71
C ALA A 42 -1.50 6.44 -19.02
N ARG A 43 -1.10 7.19 -17.99
CA ARG A 43 -0.13 8.29 -18.10
C ARG A 43 1.14 7.95 -17.33
N ASP A 44 2.29 8.06 -17.99
CA ASP A 44 3.59 7.67 -17.43
C ASP A 44 4.10 8.55 -16.27
N ASN A 45 3.45 9.67 -15.98
CA ASN A 45 3.79 10.53 -14.85
C ASN A 45 2.80 10.41 -13.66
N GLN A 46 1.86 9.46 -13.72
CA GLN A 46 0.82 9.29 -12.71
C GLN A 46 0.93 7.92 -12.05
N ALA A 47 1.26 7.90 -10.76
CA ALA A 47 1.56 6.68 -10.00
C ALA A 47 0.45 5.62 -10.07
N TYR A 48 -0.80 6.04 -9.82
CA TYR A 48 -1.96 5.15 -9.88
C TYR A 48 -2.24 4.60 -11.29
N ASP A 49 -1.96 5.38 -12.34
CA ASP A 49 -2.13 4.93 -13.72
C ASP A 49 -1.07 3.87 -14.07
N LYS A 50 0.19 4.05 -13.63
CA LYS A 50 1.24 3.02 -13.77
C LYS A 50 0.87 1.72 -13.07
N TYR A 51 0.44 1.83 -11.81
CA TYR A 51 0.01 0.67 -11.02
C TYR A 51 -1.15 -0.06 -11.69
N GLY A 52 -2.21 0.66 -12.07
CA GLY A 52 -3.37 0.09 -12.76
C GLY A 52 -3.00 -0.57 -14.07
N LEU A 53 -2.14 0.06 -14.89
CA LEU A 53 -1.64 -0.51 -16.14
C LEU A 53 -0.86 -1.80 -15.92
N ARG A 54 0.05 -1.82 -14.94
CA ARG A 54 0.85 -2.99 -14.59
C ARG A 54 -0.04 -4.15 -14.15
N LYS A 55 -0.98 -3.91 -13.22
CA LYS A 55 -1.91 -4.93 -12.73
C LYS A 55 -2.86 -5.43 -13.84
N ALA A 56 -3.38 -4.55 -14.68
CA ALA A 56 -4.19 -4.94 -15.84
C ALA A 56 -3.41 -5.82 -16.83
N LYS A 57 -2.14 -5.47 -17.12
CA LYS A 57 -1.26 -6.32 -17.96
C LYS A 57 -1.00 -7.68 -17.33
N GLN A 58 -0.74 -7.73 -16.01
CA GLN A 58 -0.57 -8.97 -15.28
C GLN A 58 -1.82 -9.85 -15.38
N TYR A 59 -3.01 -9.27 -15.18
CA TYR A 59 -4.29 -9.96 -15.33
C TYR A 59 -4.46 -10.56 -16.73
N LEU A 60 -4.30 -9.74 -17.77
CA LEU A 60 -4.46 -10.15 -19.17
C LEU A 60 -3.46 -11.24 -19.59
N LYS A 61 -2.30 -11.31 -18.91
CA LYS A 61 -1.28 -12.34 -19.15
C LYS A 61 -1.52 -13.63 -18.35
N SER A 62 -2.07 -13.56 -17.14
CA SER A 62 -1.99 -14.68 -16.17
C SER A 62 -2.87 -15.89 -16.52
N LYS A 63 -3.90 -15.74 -17.37
CA LYS A 63 -5.01 -16.71 -17.62
C LYS A 63 -5.76 -17.18 -16.37
N LYS A 64 -5.21 -17.02 -15.17
CA LYS A 64 -5.77 -17.40 -13.86
C LYS A 64 -6.55 -16.26 -13.21
N GLY A 65 -6.55 -15.07 -13.82
CA GLY A 65 -7.19 -13.88 -13.29
C GLY A 65 -6.46 -13.29 -12.09
N PHE A 66 -7.23 -12.67 -11.19
CA PHE A 66 -6.73 -12.11 -9.93
C PHE A 66 -6.36 -13.19 -8.93
N HIS A 67 -5.29 -12.98 -8.17
CA HIS A 67 -5.02 -13.83 -7.04
C HIS A 67 -6.09 -13.62 -5.95
N PRO A 68 -6.57 -14.66 -5.25
CA PRO A 68 -7.58 -14.51 -4.19
C PRO A 68 -7.20 -13.48 -3.12
N PHE A 69 -5.91 -13.40 -2.79
CA PHE A 69 -5.37 -12.37 -1.88
C PHE A 69 -5.69 -10.95 -2.36
N GLU A 70 -5.48 -10.64 -3.65
CA GLU A 70 -5.70 -9.29 -4.21
C GLU A 70 -7.19 -8.89 -4.11
N LEU A 71 -8.09 -9.86 -4.29
CA LEU A 71 -9.55 -9.65 -4.17
C LEU A 71 -10.01 -9.37 -2.74
N GLN A 72 -9.21 -9.71 -1.72
CA GLN A 72 -9.48 -9.33 -0.33
C GLN A 72 -8.71 -8.06 0.08
N TRP A 73 -7.48 -7.93 -0.41
CA TRP A 73 -6.59 -6.83 -0.04
C TRP A 73 -7.04 -5.49 -0.62
N LEU A 74 -7.50 -5.44 -1.87
CA LEU A 74 -7.97 -4.19 -2.49
C LEU A 74 -9.17 -3.57 -1.74
N PRO A 75 -10.23 -4.34 -1.39
CA PRO A 75 -11.27 -3.85 -0.50
C PRO A 75 -10.74 -3.37 0.86
N ALA A 76 -9.82 -4.11 1.49
CA ALA A 76 -9.22 -3.69 2.76
C ALA A 76 -8.54 -2.33 2.62
N TYR A 77 -7.72 -2.14 1.58
CA TYR A 77 -7.03 -0.88 1.32
C TYR A 77 -8.00 0.28 1.07
N ASN A 78 -9.08 0.07 0.31
CA ASN A 78 -10.08 1.11 0.08
C ASN A 78 -10.87 1.47 1.35
N LEU A 79 -11.19 0.47 2.18
CA LEU A 79 -11.86 0.68 3.46
C LEU A 79 -10.94 1.42 4.45
N LEU A 80 -9.63 1.14 4.44
CA LEU A 80 -8.63 1.89 5.20
C LEU A 80 -8.67 3.39 4.84
N GLU A 81 -8.59 3.71 3.54
CA GLU A 81 -8.63 5.09 3.05
C GLU A 81 -9.98 5.78 3.33
N SER A 82 -11.05 4.99 3.44
CA SER A 82 -12.40 5.46 3.80
C SER A 82 -12.65 5.49 5.32
N GLN A 83 -11.64 5.17 6.13
CA GLN A 83 -11.71 5.12 7.61
C GLN A 83 -12.71 4.09 8.19
N GLU A 84 -13.06 3.07 7.40
CA GLU A 84 -13.95 1.97 7.77
C GLU A 84 -13.13 0.82 8.40
N TYR A 85 -12.48 1.10 9.55
CA TYR A 85 -11.40 0.26 10.07
C TYR A 85 -11.82 -1.15 10.48
N GLU A 86 -12.99 -1.32 11.09
CA GLU A 86 -13.48 -2.65 11.50
C GLU A 86 -13.72 -3.56 10.28
N ARG A 87 -14.31 -3.00 9.23
CA ARG A 87 -14.53 -3.71 7.97
C ARG A 87 -13.21 -4.00 7.26
N CYS A 88 -12.26 -3.05 7.29
CA CYS A 88 -10.90 -3.26 6.80
C CYS A 88 -10.25 -4.45 7.51
N ASP A 89 -10.32 -4.52 8.85
CA ASP A 89 -9.75 -5.61 9.64
C ASP A 89 -10.39 -6.97 9.28
N GLY A 90 -11.70 -7.01 9.02
CA GLY A 90 -12.39 -8.21 8.55
C GLY A 90 -11.88 -8.72 7.19
N TYR A 91 -11.52 -7.84 6.26
CA TYR A 91 -10.87 -8.24 5.00
C TYR A 91 -9.41 -8.67 5.21
N LEU A 92 -8.69 -8.00 6.12
CA LEU A 92 -7.31 -8.39 6.46
C LEU A 92 -7.22 -9.75 7.12
N ASP A 93 -8.21 -10.15 7.92
CA ASP A 93 -8.26 -11.49 8.49
C ASP A 93 -8.40 -12.56 7.39
N LYS A 94 -9.21 -12.31 6.35
CA LYS A 94 -9.27 -13.18 5.16
C LYS A 94 -7.96 -13.22 4.39
N CYS A 95 -7.27 -12.07 4.26
CA CYS A 95 -5.92 -12.03 3.66
C CYS A 95 -4.93 -12.91 4.43
N ARG A 96 -4.99 -12.88 5.78
CA ARG A 96 -4.14 -13.71 6.64
C ARG A 96 -4.42 -15.20 6.43
N ASP A 97 -5.69 -15.59 6.33
CA ASP A 97 -6.06 -16.99 6.12
C ASP A 97 -5.48 -17.50 4.78
N ILE A 98 -5.59 -16.70 3.71
CA ILE A 98 -4.97 -17.00 2.40
C ILE A 98 -3.43 -17.12 2.50
N LEU A 99 -2.77 -16.28 3.31
CA LEU A 99 -1.31 -16.32 3.50
C LEU A 99 -0.82 -17.56 4.27
N ASN A 100 -1.68 -18.14 5.11
CA ASN A 100 -1.40 -19.36 5.87
C ASN A 100 -1.51 -20.62 5.00
N GLU A 101 -2.31 -20.58 3.94
CA GLU A 101 -2.44 -21.66 2.95
C GLU A 101 -1.26 -21.64 1.97
N LYS A 102 -0.17 -22.33 2.34
CA LYS A 102 1.11 -22.29 1.60
C LYS A 102 1.01 -22.72 0.13
N ASP A 103 0.09 -23.62 -0.19
CA ASP A 103 -0.05 -24.20 -1.52
C ASP A 103 -0.78 -23.29 -2.53
N ASN A 104 -1.34 -22.17 -2.08
CA ASN A 104 -2.07 -21.23 -2.95
C ASN A 104 -1.16 -20.33 -3.78
N TYR A 105 0.14 -20.33 -3.53
CA TYR A 105 1.05 -19.36 -4.13
C TYR A 105 1.83 -19.94 -5.33
N PRO A 106 1.73 -19.33 -6.52
CA PRO A 106 2.48 -19.76 -7.70
C PRO A 106 4.00 -19.51 -7.58
N SER A 107 4.42 -18.64 -6.65
CA SER A 107 5.84 -18.40 -6.37
C SER A 107 6.05 -17.88 -4.95
N ARG A 108 7.25 -18.12 -4.40
CA ARG A 108 7.67 -17.52 -3.12
C ARG A 108 7.65 -16.00 -3.18
N GLN A 109 8.05 -15.41 -4.32
CA GLN A 109 8.08 -13.96 -4.49
C GLN A 109 6.70 -13.32 -4.33
N LEU A 110 5.68 -13.89 -4.98
CA LEU A 110 4.31 -13.36 -4.87
C LEU A 110 3.81 -13.42 -3.43
N ARG A 111 4.14 -14.50 -2.70
CA ARG A 111 3.80 -14.63 -1.27
C ARG A 111 4.47 -13.55 -0.43
N THR A 112 5.75 -13.30 -0.64
CA THR A 112 6.49 -12.23 0.04
C THR A 112 5.85 -10.87 -0.20
N ASP A 113 5.49 -10.56 -1.44
CA ASP A 113 4.87 -9.27 -1.79
C ASP A 113 3.52 -9.09 -1.08
N HIS A 114 2.68 -10.13 -1.09
CA HIS A 114 1.38 -10.12 -0.41
C HIS A 114 1.51 -10.05 1.11
N GLU A 115 2.48 -10.74 1.71
CA GLU A 115 2.73 -10.66 3.14
C GLU A 115 3.19 -9.25 3.57
N ALA A 116 4.04 -8.59 2.77
CA ALA A 116 4.43 -7.20 3.01
C ALA A 116 3.24 -6.24 2.90
N MET A 117 2.39 -6.42 1.89
CA MET A 117 1.13 -5.66 1.72
C MET A 117 0.19 -5.84 2.92
N TYR A 118 0.03 -7.07 3.41
CA TYR A 118 -0.79 -7.38 4.58
C TYR A 118 -0.29 -6.66 5.83
N TYR A 119 1.01 -6.79 6.14
CA TYR A 119 1.58 -6.14 7.33
C TYR A 119 1.53 -4.62 7.25
N TYR A 120 1.75 -4.04 6.07
CA TYR A 120 1.60 -2.61 5.86
C TYR A 120 0.18 -2.14 6.18
N VAL A 121 -0.85 -2.75 5.57
CA VAL A 121 -2.24 -2.29 5.74
C VAL A 121 -2.73 -2.55 7.17
N ARG A 122 -2.34 -3.67 7.81
CA ARG A 122 -2.66 -3.92 9.22
C ARG A 122 -2.02 -2.88 10.14
N GLY A 123 -0.74 -2.56 9.92
CA GLY A 123 -0.04 -1.52 10.68
C GLY A 123 -0.60 -0.12 10.45
N ALA A 124 -0.96 0.20 9.21
CA ALA A 124 -1.57 1.48 8.85
C ALA A 124 -2.99 1.63 9.44
N SER A 125 -3.78 0.56 9.47
CA SER A 125 -5.10 0.53 10.15
C SER A 125 -4.97 0.80 11.64
N ALA A 126 -4.01 0.17 12.32
CA ALA A 126 -3.73 0.43 13.73
C ALA A 126 -3.32 1.89 13.96
N LYS A 127 -2.38 2.40 13.15
CA LYS A 127 -1.93 3.80 13.18
C LYS A 127 -3.09 4.78 13.06
N LEU A 128 -3.96 4.61 12.07
CA LEU A 128 -5.07 5.55 11.83
C LEU A 128 -6.13 5.54 12.93
N ARG A 129 -6.24 4.46 13.72
CA ARG A 129 -7.07 4.38 14.92
C ARG A 129 -6.41 4.95 16.18
N GLY A 130 -5.15 5.37 16.10
CA GLY A 130 -4.37 5.78 17.26
C GLY A 130 -3.85 4.61 18.12
N ASP A 131 -3.94 3.38 17.64
CA ASP A 131 -3.29 2.22 18.26
C ASP A 131 -1.84 2.13 17.79
N TRP A 132 -1.02 3.06 18.31
CA TRP A 132 0.38 3.23 17.93
C TRP A 132 1.24 2.03 18.30
N GLU A 133 0.92 1.33 19.40
CA GLU A 133 1.63 0.13 19.83
C GLU A 133 1.42 -1.03 18.85
N SER A 134 0.18 -1.29 18.43
CA SER A 134 -0.08 -2.28 17.38
C SER A 134 0.58 -1.87 16.05
N ALA A 135 0.60 -0.57 15.72
CA ALA A 135 1.31 -0.09 14.54
C ALA A 135 2.81 -0.41 14.62
N LYS A 136 3.45 -0.15 15.77
CA LYS A 136 4.86 -0.51 16.05
C LYS A 136 5.12 -2.02 16.06
N LYS A 137 4.10 -2.86 16.26
CA LYS A 137 4.22 -4.32 16.13
C LYS A 137 4.18 -4.81 14.68
N PHE A 138 3.32 -4.23 13.84
CA PHE A 138 3.09 -4.74 12.47
C PHE A 138 3.99 -4.08 11.42
N LEU A 139 4.22 -2.77 11.50
CA LEU A 139 4.99 -2.05 10.49
C LEU A 139 6.45 -2.54 10.38
N PRO A 140 7.17 -2.86 11.48
CA PRO A 140 8.51 -3.44 11.39
C PRO A 140 8.57 -4.76 10.65
N LYS A 141 7.49 -5.57 10.65
CA LYS A 141 7.44 -6.81 9.88
C LYS A 141 7.50 -6.53 8.39
N CYS A 142 6.72 -5.56 7.90
CA CYS A 142 6.80 -5.09 6.51
C CYS A 142 8.19 -4.51 6.19
N ILE A 143 8.72 -3.66 7.08
CA ILE A 143 10.03 -3.02 6.90
C ILE A 143 11.16 -4.05 6.84
N GLY A 144 11.11 -5.11 7.64
CA GLY A 144 12.08 -6.21 7.66
C GLY A 144 12.12 -7.03 6.38
N MET A 145 11.12 -6.87 5.50
CA MET A 145 11.07 -7.54 4.19
C MET A 145 11.74 -6.70 3.09
N LYS A 146 12.37 -5.56 3.42
CA LYS A 146 13.16 -4.77 2.46
C LYS A 146 14.20 -5.67 1.77
N GLY A 147 14.26 -5.60 0.44
CA GLY A 147 15.14 -6.43 -0.39
C GLY A 147 14.59 -7.83 -0.70
N GLN A 148 13.50 -8.24 -0.06
CA GLN A 148 12.79 -9.49 -0.37
C GLN A 148 11.52 -9.23 -1.17
N VAL A 149 10.87 -8.06 -0.96
CA VAL A 149 9.73 -7.61 -1.77
C VAL A 149 10.21 -7.26 -3.18
N SER A 150 9.40 -7.59 -4.18
CA SER A 150 9.70 -7.27 -5.58
C SER A 150 9.80 -5.77 -5.79
N LYS A 151 10.53 -5.36 -6.83
CA LYS A 151 10.68 -3.94 -7.18
C LYS A 151 9.31 -3.27 -7.36
N ASP A 152 8.40 -3.95 -8.03
CA ASP A 152 7.06 -3.47 -8.37
C ASP A 152 6.20 -3.16 -7.14
N GLU A 153 6.39 -3.92 -6.05
CA GLU A 153 5.61 -3.74 -4.82
C GLU A 153 6.42 -3.09 -3.69
N SER A 154 7.67 -2.69 -3.95
CA SER A 154 8.57 -2.10 -2.95
C SER A 154 8.03 -0.80 -2.30
N PHE A 155 7.06 -0.14 -2.93
CA PHE A 155 6.39 1.03 -2.37
C PHE A 155 5.78 0.76 -0.98
N VAL A 156 5.32 -0.47 -0.69
CA VAL A 156 4.71 -0.78 0.62
C VAL A 156 5.72 -0.65 1.76
N VAL A 157 6.99 -0.95 1.49
CA VAL A 157 8.07 -0.79 2.48
C VAL A 157 8.34 0.68 2.74
N ALA A 158 8.36 1.51 1.69
CA ALA A 158 8.54 2.96 1.83
C ALA A 158 7.40 3.59 2.63
N PHE A 159 6.15 3.20 2.35
CA PHE A 159 5.00 3.68 3.12
C PHE A 159 5.00 3.16 4.57
N ALA A 160 5.43 1.92 4.80
CA ALA A 160 5.55 1.37 6.15
C ALA A 160 6.60 2.13 6.98
N LEU A 161 7.73 2.54 6.39
CA LEU A 161 8.74 3.36 7.07
C LEU A 161 8.18 4.71 7.54
N ILE A 162 7.42 5.39 6.69
CA ILE A 162 6.79 6.68 7.03
C ILE A 162 5.75 6.47 8.13
N ALA A 163 4.88 5.47 8.00
CA ALA A 163 3.87 5.17 9.01
C ALA A 163 4.50 4.79 10.36
N TYR A 164 5.65 4.11 10.35
CA TYR A 164 6.37 3.74 11.56
C TYR A 164 6.98 4.97 12.24
N ALA A 165 7.57 5.88 11.46
CA ALA A 165 8.07 7.14 11.98
C ALA A 165 6.95 7.96 12.64
N ASP A 166 5.78 8.06 11.99
CA ASP A 166 4.61 8.75 12.56
C ASP A 166 4.19 8.11 13.89
N ALA A 167 4.17 6.77 13.98
CA ALA A 167 3.82 6.06 15.20
C ALA A 167 4.83 6.30 16.33
N CYS A 168 6.13 6.31 16.04
CA CYS A 168 7.16 6.63 17.03
C CYS A 168 7.03 8.05 17.56
N LEU A 169 6.71 9.02 16.69
CA LEU A 169 6.51 10.42 17.09
C LEU A 169 5.21 10.62 17.89
N ALA A 170 4.15 9.85 17.58
CA ALA A 170 2.87 9.92 18.29
C ALA A 170 2.91 9.36 19.72
N LEU A 171 3.90 8.52 20.04
CA LEU A 171 4.12 7.96 21.39
C LEU A 171 4.90 8.91 22.31
N LEU A 172 5.08 10.18 21.92
CA LEU A 172 5.73 11.19 22.76
C LEU A 172 4.70 11.96 23.61
N PRO A 173 5.00 12.28 24.89
CA PRO A 173 6.13 11.76 25.67
C PRO A 173 5.91 10.30 26.04
N GLY A 174 6.94 9.47 25.89
CA GLY A 174 6.95 8.07 26.32
C GLY A 174 8.16 7.81 27.22
N ASP A 175 8.35 6.54 27.62
CA ASP A 175 9.42 6.16 28.57
C ASP A 175 10.84 6.44 28.03
N ASN A 176 11.02 6.41 26.71
CA ASN A 176 12.32 6.64 26.08
C ASN A 176 12.24 7.58 24.85
N PRO A 177 12.02 8.90 25.05
CA PRO A 177 11.75 9.83 23.95
C PRO A 177 12.93 9.97 22.97
N LYS A 178 14.17 9.84 23.45
CA LYS A 178 15.38 9.91 22.61
C LYS A 178 15.47 8.73 21.64
N GLU A 179 15.10 7.53 22.08
CA GLU A 179 15.06 6.35 21.23
C GLU A 179 13.96 6.45 20.16
N LEU A 180 12.76 6.89 20.54
CA LEU A 180 11.65 7.11 19.61
C LEU A 180 11.99 8.12 18.51
N ILE A 181 12.64 9.24 18.88
CA ILE A 181 13.10 10.26 17.91
C ILE A 181 14.14 9.65 16.95
N LYS A 182 15.10 8.87 17.46
CA LYS A 182 16.12 8.21 16.64
C LYS A 182 15.51 7.21 15.64
N GLU A 183 14.56 6.40 16.09
CA GLU A 183 13.82 5.46 15.25
C GLU A 183 13.04 6.17 14.14
N ALA A 184 12.34 7.27 14.49
CA ALA A 184 11.59 8.07 13.54
C ALA A 184 12.49 8.70 12.47
N SER A 185 13.59 9.34 12.89
CA SER A 185 14.59 9.92 11.97
C SER A 185 15.15 8.86 11.03
N SER A 186 15.62 7.72 11.56
CA SER A 186 16.17 6.64 10.75
C SER A 186 15.17 6.11 9.73
N SER A 187 13.90 6.01 10.11
CA SER A 187 12.85 5.51 9.22
C SER A 187 12.51 6.50 8.10
N ILE A 188 12.45 7.80 8.41
CA ILE A 188 12.26 8.87 7.43
C ILE A 188 13.41 8.88 6.42
N ASP A 189 14.65 8.82 6.87
CA ASP A 189 15.81 8.84 5.97
C ASP A 189 15.83 7.62 5.05
N ARG A 190 15.58 6.43 5.60
CA ARG A 190 15.47 5.19 4.81
C ARG A 190 14.34 5.25 3.78
N ALA A 191 13.25 5.97 4.05
CA ALA A 191 12.14 6.13 3.11
C ALA A 191 12.52 7.03 1.92
N LYS A 192 13.28 8.11 2.16
CA LYS A 192 13.76 9.03 1.11
C LYS A 192 14.71 8.36 0.12
N ASP A 193 15.50 7.41 0.59
CA ASP A 193 16.47 6.68 -0.23
C ASP A 193 15.82 5.65 -1.16
N MET A 194 14.54 5.34 -0.98
CA MET A 194 13.83 4.40 -1.83
C MET A 194 13.36 5.09 -3.12
N LYS A 195 13.73 4.51 -4.27
CA LYS A 195 13.43 5.02 -5.62
C LYS A 195 13.02 3.90 -6.58
N ASP A 196 12.60 4.28 -7.79
CA ASP A 196 12.31 3.38 -8.92
C ASP A 196 11.11 2.42 -8.74
N TYR A 197 10.02 2.90 -8.13
CA TYR A 197 8.74 2.19 -8.02
C TYR A 197 7.58 3.10 -8.41
N ASP A 198 6.37 2.53 -8.56
CA ASP A 198 5.20 3.24 -9.10
C ASP A 198 4.83 4.55 -8.36
N PHE A 199 5.20 4.68 -7.09
CA PHE A 199 4.78 5.74 -6.16
C PHE A 199 5.93 6.59 -5.57
N ASP A 200 7.09 6.62 -6.22
CA ASP A 200 8.28 7.33 -5.74
C ASP A 200 8.04 8.84 -5.47
N ASN A 201 7.27 9.48 -6.33
CA ASN A 201 6.87 10.89 -6.20
C ASN A 201 5.92 11.13 -5.01
N VAL A 202 5.12 10.13 -4.60
CA VAL A 202 4.19 10.22 -3.46
C VAL A 202 4.96 10.16 -2.13
N VAL A 203 5.99 9.32 -2.05
CA VAL A 203 6.82 9.18 -0.85
C VAL A 203 7.48 10.49 -0.47
N SER A 204 8.06 11.19 -1.44
CA SER A 204 8.70 12.49 -1.23
C SER A 204 7.77 13.54 -0.61
N HIS A 205 6.47 13.50 -0.96
CA HIS A 205 5.49 14.42 -0.36
C HIS A 205 5.14 14.03 1.07
N ARG A 206 4.95 12.72 1.32
CA ARG A 206 4.58 12.20 2.65
C ARG A 206 5.70 12.37 3.68
N THR A 207 6.97 12.18 3.30
CA THR A 207 8.11 12.35 4.21
C THR A 207 8.24 13.77 4.74
N ARG A 208 7.94 14.81 3.93
CA ARG A 208 8.03 16.22 4.35
C ARG A 208 7.18 16.56 5.56
N ARG A 209 6.00 15.94 5.68
CA ARG A 209 5.13 16.12 6.84
C ARG A 209 5.77 15.55 8.11
N SER A 210 6.26 14.32 8.04
CA SER A 210 6.89 13.65 9.20
C SER A 210 8.19 14.35 9.62
N GLU A 211 8.95 14.92 8.66
CA GLU A 211 10.14 15.74 8.95
C GLU A 211 9.82 16.97 9.79
N HIS A 212 8.73 17.68 9.49
CA HIS A 212 8.32 18.84 10.26
C HIS A 212 8.02 18.45 11.72
N THR A 213 7.27 17.37 11.93
CA THR A 213 6.96 16.85 13.27
C THR A 213 8.23 16.41 14.00
N LEU A 214 9.13 15.71 13.32
CA LEU A 214 10.42 15.29 13.88
C LEU A 214 11.24 16.49 14.36
N ALA A 215 11.36 17.55 13.54
CA ALA A 215 12.12 18.75 13.89
C ALA A 215 11.54 19.51 15.09
N VAL A 216 10.22 19.40 15.33
CA VAL A 216 9.60 19.92 16.56
C VAL A 216 9.97 19.03 17.75
N ALA A 217 9.83 17.72 17.63
CA ALA A 217 10.19 16.77 18.70
C ALA A 217 11.66 16.88 19.12
N GLU A 218 12.59 16.98 18.16
CA GLU A 218 14.01 17.16 18.42
C GLU A 218 14.32 18.44 19.20
N ARG A 219 13.53 19.50 19.07
CA ARG A 219 13.73 20.73 19.85
C ARG A 219 13.20 20.62 21.27
N LEU A 220 12.12 19.85 21.46
CA LEU A 220 11.48 19.68 22.76
C LEU A 220 12.22 18.71 23.68
N TYR A 221 12.91 17.71 23.12
CA TYR A 221 13.52 16.60 23.87
C TYR A 221 15.05 16.50 23.74
N LYS A 222 15.72 17.56 23.28
CA LYS A 222 17.18 17.73 23.36
C LYS A 222 17.58 18.10 24.79
#